data_AF-A0A3N0YM95-F1
#
_entry.id   AF-A0A3N0YM95-F1
#
_cell.length_a   1.000
_cell.length_b   1.000
_cell.length_c   1.000
_cell.angle_alpha   90.00
_cell.angle_beta   90.00
_cell.angle_gamma   90.00
#
_symmetry.space_group_name_H-M   'P 1'
#
loop_
_entity.id
_entity.type
_entity.pdbx_description
1 polymer ?
#
loop_
_entity_poly.entity_id
_entity_poly.type
_entity_poly.pdbx_seq_one_letter_code
_entity_poly.pdbx_strand_id
1 'polypeptide(L)'
;MDGTTREALFQIQGIPLPERLVKYWARVEQFQASKEDLLIATYPKAGTTWTQEVVDHILNEGDVGRCRRAPTQVRMPFLEMTSPDGLSAGITKLEVMDPPRVIKTHLPIQLVPRSFWEAGCKVIYMARNPKDTVVSYYFFDRMNLTQPEPGTWQQYLEKFMTGQLGWGSWYDHVKGYWRERQNKKILYIFFEDMKEDPVREVIRIAQFLGKQLSKSMIDHIVQMTAFSAMRENPMANYSTIPDTIFDRTASEFMRKGEVGDWKNHFNAEEDAAFEEHYCRLMADCPIPIRFT
;
A
#
# COMPACT_ATOMS: atom_id res chain seq x y z
N MET A 1 16.32 -26.70 3.58
CA MET A 1 15.19 -26.58 4.52
C MET A 1 15.31 -25.25 5.22
N ASP A 2 14.84 -24.18 4.60
CA ASP A 2 14.71 -22.86 5.20
C ASP A 2 13.23 -22.50 5.20
N GLY A 3 12.47 -23.22 6.04
CA GLY A 3 11.07 -22.90 6.32
C GLY A 3 10.97 -21.46 6.75
N THR A 4 10.23 -20.66 5.98
CA THR A 4 10.00 -19.25 6.23
C THR A 4 9.39 -19.12 7.62
N THR A 5 10.18 -18.58 8.55
CA THR A 5 9.73 -18.29 9.91
C THR A 5 9.09 -16.93 9.91
N ARG A 6 7.85 -16.85 10.39
CA ARG A 6 7.13 -15.60 10.62
C ARG A 6 7.99 -14.65 11.44
N GLU A 7 8.15 -13.41 10.98
CA GLU A 7 9.04 -12.44 11.62
C GLU A 7 8.39 -11.81 12.86
N ALA A 8 9.22 -11.42 13.84
CA ALA A 8 8.82 -10.54 14.92
C ALA A 8 8.85 -9.07 14.50
N LEU A 9 8.15 -8.20 15.24
CA LEU A 9 8.17 -6.76 15.04
C LEU A 9 9.07 -6.09 16.09
N PHE A 10 9.83 -5.08 15.65
CA PHE A 10 10.70 -4.26 16.47
C PHE A 10 10.42 -2.77 16.22
N GLN A 11 10.73 -1.92 17.19
CA GLN A 11 10.37 -0.51 17.15
C GLN A 11 11.46 0.33 16.46
N ILE A 12 11.07 1.13 15.47
CA ILE A 12 11.86 2.25 14.94
C ILE A 12 11.07 3.52 15.17
N GLN A 13 11.60 4.42 16.02
CA GLN A 13 10.95 5.68 16.40
C GLN A 13 9.48 5.48 16.86
N GLY A 14 9.20 4.40 17.59
CA GLY A 14 7.85 4.06 18.08
C GLY A 14 6.93 3.41 17.06
N ILE A 15 7.42 3.04 15.87
CA ILE A 15 6.67 2.32 14.85
C ILE A 15 7.14 0.85 14.81
N PRO A 16 6.22 -0.12 14.97
CA PRO A 16 6.54 -1.54 14.82
C PRO A 16 6.83 -1.90 13.35
N LEU A 17 8.02 -2.41 13.08
CA LEU A 17 8.49 -2.83 11.76
C LEU A 17 9.05 -4.26 11.81
N PRO A 18 9.01 -5.03 10.71
CA PRO A 18 9.59 -6.37 10.65
C PRO A 18 11.08 -6.39 11.03
N GLU A 19 11.50 -7.44 11.75
CA GLU A 19 12.88 -7.58 12.24
C GLU A 19 13.94 -7.41 11.14
N ARG A 20 13.76 -8.03 9.98
CA ARG A 20 14.71 -7.86 8.86
C ARG A 20 14.79 -6.41 8.44
N LEU A 21 13.66 -5.70 8.32
CA LEU A 21 13.68 -4.28 7.96
C LEU A 21 14.45 -3.46 9.00
N VAL A 22 14.26 -3.72 10.30
CA VAL A 22 15.01 -3.03 11.36
C VAL A 22 16.52 -3.23 11.19
N LYS A 23 16.99 -4.43 10.83
CA LYS A 23 18.41 -4.70 10.54
C LYS A 23 18.95 -3.93 9.34
N TYR A 24 18.11 -3.65 8.34
CA TYR A 24 18.49 -2.91 7.13
C TYR A 24 18.05 -1.43 7.15
N TRP A 25 17.52 -0.94 8.27
CA TRP A 25 16.87 0.37 8.35
C TRP A 25 17.78 1.52 7.89
N ALA A 26 19.06 1.49 8.28
CA ALA A 26 20.02 2.52 7.91
C ALA A 26 20.13 2.74 6.39
N ARG A 27 20.05 1.66 5.58
CA ARG A 27 20.08 1.77 4.11
C ARG A 27 18.81 2.43 3.56
N VAL A 28 17.66 2.09 4.14
CA VAL A 28 16.37 2.70 3.77
C VAL A 28 16.36 4.18 4.14
N GLU A 29 16.72 4.50 5.39
CA GLU A 29 16.75 5.88 5.91
C GLU A 29 17.69 6.80 5.12
N GLN A 30 18.82 6.25 4.64
CA GLN A 30 19.84 6.99 3.87
C GLN A 30 19.58 7.00 2.35
N PHE A 31 18.49 6.38 1.88
CA PHE A 31 18.16 6.32 0.46
C PHE A 31 18.16 7.72 -0.18
N GLN A 32 18.72 7.83 -1.38
CA GLN A 32 18.79 9.08 -2.15
C GLN A 32 17.71 9.10 -3.24
N ALA A 33 16.64 9.86 -2.99
CA ALA A 33 15.60 10.12 -3.97
C ALA A 33 16.06 11.14 -5.02
N SER A 34 15.56 10.98 -6.25
CA SER A 34 15.65 11.95 -7.33
C SER A 34 14.36 12.74 -7.40
N LYS A 35 14.42 14.01 -7.83
CA LYS A 35 13.23 14.86 -8.07
C LYS A 35 12.24 14.25 -9.09
N GLU A 36 12.73 13.36 -9.93
CA GLU A 36 11.98 12.64 -10.97
C GLU A 36 11.28 11.38 -10.45
N ASP A 37 11.58 10.99 -9.21
CA ASP A 37 10.90 9.85 -8.58
C ASP A 37 9.47 10.20 -8.20
N LEU A 38 8.62 9.17 -8.28
CA LEU A 38 7.26 9.17 -7.79
C LEU A 38 7.15 8.18 -6.64
N LEU A 39 6.69 8.63 -5.49
CA LEU A 39 6.41 7.77 -4.35
C LEU A 39 4.91 7.40 -4.32
N ILE A 40 4.60 6.11 -4.28
CA ILE A 40 3.26 5.58 -4.00
C ILE A 40 3.26 5.10 -2.56
N ALA A 41 2.60 5.85 -1.69
CA ALA A 41 2.56 5.59 -0.25
C ALA A 41 1.17 5.17 0.19
N THR A 42 1.08 4.15 1.04
CA THR A 42 -0.21 3.65 1.56
C THR A 42 -0.02 3.03 2.92
N TYR A 43 -1.02 3.08 3.81
CA TYR A 43 -1.06 2.06 4.86
C TYR A 43 -1.25 0.67 4.20
N PRO A 44 -0.69 -0.42 4.75
CA PRO A 44 -0.91 -1.75 4.20
C PRO A 44 -2.38 -2.02 3.87
N LYS A 45 -2.62 -2.59 2.70
CA LYS A 45 -3.96 -3.02 2.23
C LYS A 45 -4.97 -1.91 1.89
N ALA A 46 -4.50 -0.69 1.72
CA ALA A 46 -5.34 0.42 1.27
C ALA A 46 -5.53 0.53 -0.27
N GLY A 47 -4.94 -0.36 -1.07
CA GLY A 47 -5.08 -0.32 -2.55
C GLY A 47 -3.79 0.03 -3.31
N THR A 48 -2.63 -0.28 -2.74
CA THR A 48 -1.31 0.03 -3.33
C THR A 48 -1.15 -0.52 -4.73
N THR A 49 -1.43 -1.82 -4.94
CA THR A 49 -1.26 -2.48 -6.24
C THR A 49 -2.18 -1.88 -7.31
N TRP A 50 -3.41 -1.53 -6.95
CA TRP A 50 -4.32 -0.87 -7.88
C TRP A 50 -3.79 0.52 -8.28
N THR A 51 -3.28 1.29 -7.32
CA THR A 51 -2.62 2.58 -7.59
C THR A 51 -1.39 2.41 -8.48
N GLN A 52 -0.56 1.39 -8.21
CA GLN A 52 0.64 1.06 -9.02
C GLN A 52 0.26 0.73 -10.47
N GLU A 53 -0.76 -0.11 -10.70
CA GLU A 53 -1.18 -0.44 -12.06
C GLU A 53 -1.76 0.76 -12.80
N VAL A 54 -2.59 1.59 -12.14
CA VAL A 54 -3.10 2.84 -12.73
C VAL A 54 -1.95 3.76 -13.14
N VAL A 55 -0.97 3.95 -12.26
CA VAL A 55 0.21 4.77 -12.55
C VAL A 55 1.03 4.18 -13.69
N ASP A 56 1.30 2.87 -13.72
CA ASP A 56 2.10 2.26 -14.79
C ASP A 56 1.40 2.39 -16.14
N HIS A 57 0.09 2.18 -16.19
CA HIS A 57 -0.71 2.37 -17.38
C HIS A 57 -0.74 3.82 -17.85
N ILE A 58 -0.83 4.80 -16.95
CA ILE A 58 -0.75 6.23 -17.31
C ILE A 58 0.63 6.56 -17.89
N LEU A 59 1.71 6.09 -17.26
CA LEU A 59 3.08 6.38 -17.68
C LEU A 59 3.45 5.70 -19.00
N ASN A 60 2.83 4.56 -19.30
CA ASN A 60 3.02 3.82 -20.55
C ASN A 60 1.90 4.04 -21.57
N GLU A 61 1.08 5.09 -21.41
CA GLU A 61 0.04 5.46 -22.37
C GLU A 61 -0.89 4.28 -22.74
N GLY A 62 -1.27 3.50 -21.72
CA GLY A 62 -2.15 2.35 -21.85
C GLY A 62 -1.53 1.09 -22.48
N ASP A 63 -0.24 1.10 -22.86
CA ASP A 63 0.43 -0.06 -23.47
C ASP A 63 0.47 -1.25 -22.49
N VAL A 64 -0.40 -2.22 -22.73
CA VAL A 64 -0.53 -3.44 -21.91
C VAL A 64 0.75 -4.28 -21.94
N GLY A 65 1.46 -4.33 -23.07
CA GLY A 65 2.71 -5.08 -23.20
C GLY A 65 3.79 -4.50 -22.27
N ARG A 66 3.93 -3.17 -22.26
CA ARG A 66 4.82 -2.48 -21.32
C ARG A 66 4.38 -2.68 -19.87
N CYS A 67 3.10 -2.58 -19.56
CA CYS A 67 2.60 -2.77 -18.18
C CYS A 67 2.76 -4.20 -17.67
N ARG A 68 2.95 -5.18 -18.58
CA ARG A 68 3.20 -6.59 -18.27
C ARG A 68 4.67 -7.01 -18.45
N ARG A 69 5.60 -6.07 -18.60
CA ARG A 69 7.05 -6.34 -18.77
C ARG A 69 7.68 -7.14 -17.63
N ALA A 70 7.12 -7.03 -16.42
CA ALA A 70 7.53 -7.77 -15.23
C ALA A 70 6.43 -7.70 -14.16
N PRO A 71 6.49 -8.51 -13.08
CA PRO A 71 5.60 -8.36 -11.93
C PRO A 71 5.66 -6.97 -11.30
N THR A 72 4.56 -6.52 -10.70
CA THR A 72 4.40 -5.16 -10.13
C THR A 72 5.53 -4.80 -9.17
N GLN A 73 5.91 -5.72 -8.28
CA GLN A 73 6.98 -5.55 -7.30
C GLN A 73 8.39 -5.47 -7.90
N VAL A 74 8.55 -5.80 -9.18
CA VAL A 74 9.79 -5.63 -9.94
C VAL A 74 9.75 -4.31 -10.69
N ARG A 75 8.63 -3.97 -11.33
CA ARG A 75 8.45 -2.69 -12.04
C ARG A 75 8.53 -1.48 -11.12
N MET A 76 7.98 -1.62 -9.91
CA MET A 76 7.87 -0.55 -8.91
C MET A 76 8.34 -1.10 -7.57
N PRO A 77 9.66 -1.08 -7.30
CA PRO A 77 10.21 -1.68 -6.10
C PRO A 77 9.61 -1.12 -4.82
N PHE A 78 9.42 -2.00 -3.84
CA PHE A 78 8.93 -1.66 -2.52
C PHE A 78 10.11 -1.25 -1.63
N LEU A 79 10.28 0.05 -1.39
CA LEU A 79 11.45 0.68 -0.76
C LEU A 79 12.01 -0.11 0.43
N GLU A 80 11.18 -0.36 1.42
CA GLU A 80 11.55 -1.03 2.66
C GLU A 80 11.36 -2.56 2.64
N MET A 81 11.15 -3.16 1.47
CA MET A 81 11.03 -4.61 1.34
C MET A 81 12.38 -5.28 1.56
N THR A 82 12.40 -6.23 2.48
CA THR A 82 13.55 -7.12 2.70
C THR A 82 13.34 -8.47 2.02
N SER A 83 14.44 -9.14 1.73
CA SER A 83 14.44 -10.51 1.21
C SER A 83 15.54 -11.30 1.90
N PRO A 84 15.36 -12.62 2.17
CA PRO A 84 16.40 -13.47 2.72
C PRO A 84 17.70 -13.46 1.91
N ASP A 85 17.60 -13.36 0.58
CA ASP A 85 18.75 -13.32 -0.33
C ASP A 85 19.46 -11.95 -0.38
N GLY A 86 18.87 -10.89 0.20
CA GLY A 86 19.33 -9.50 0.12
C GLY A 86 19.28 -8.86 -1.28
N LEU A 87 19.45 -9.65 -2.35
CA LEU A 87 19.44 -9.21 -3.75
C LEU A 87 18.04 -8.79 -4.21
N SER A 88 17.01 -9.48 -3.73
CA SER A 88 15.62 -9.19 -4.07
C SER A 88 15.02 -8.05 -3.25
N ALA A 89 15.75 -7.52 -2.26
CA ALA A 89 15.32 -6.40 -1.42
C ALA A 89 15.04 -5.14 -2.27
N GLY A 90 14.06 -4.34 -1.85
CA GLY A 90 13.64 -3.16 -2.58
C GLY A 90 14.75 -2.13 -2.72
N ILE A 91 15.45 -1.83 -1.62
CA ILE A 91 16.56 -0.88 -1.61
C ILE A 91 17.69 -1.28 -2.56
N THR A 92 18.06 -2.57 -2.58
CA THR A 92 19.09 -3.11 -3.49
C THR A 92 18.70 -2.93 -4.96
N LYS A 93 17.41 -3.08 -5.29
CA LYS A 93 16.90 -2.81 -6.65
C LYS A 93 16.93 -1.32 -6.98
N LEU A 94 16.52 -0.47 -6.05
CA LEU A 94 16.44 0.97 -6.28
C LEU A 94 17.80 1.65 -6.43
N GLU A 95 18.84 1.12 -5.76
CA GLU A 95 20.23 1.62 -5.85
C GLU A 95 20.84 1.45 -7.26
N VAL A 96 20.34 0.51 -8.07
CA VAL A 96 20.83 0.24 -9.44
C VAL A 96 19.84 0.67 -10.53
N MET A 97 18.69 1.22 -10.15
CA MET A 97 17.69 1.73 -11.10
C MET A 97 17.92 3.22 -11.36
N ASP A 98 17.95 3.60 -12.63
CA ASP A 98 17.99 4.99 -13.04
C ASP A 98 16.64 5.68 -12.84
N PRO A 99 16.61 6.95 -12.41
CA PRO A 99 15.42 7.80 -12.49
C PRO A 99 14.93 8.00 -13.95
N PRO A 100 13.62 8.23 -14.18
CA PRO A 100 12.54 8.33 -13.19
C PRO A 100 12.10 6.97 -12.63
N ARG A 101 12.05 6.82 -11.30
CA ARG A 101 11.55 5.61 -10.63
C ARG A 101 10.14 5.81 -10.09
N VAL A 102 9.32 4.77 -10.14
CA VAL A 102 8.09 4.69 -9.35
C VAL A 102 8.33 3.75 -8.19
N ILE A 103 8.21 4.28 -6.96
CA ILE A 103 8.66 3.62 -5.74
C ILE A 103 7.44 3.39 -4.84
N LYS A 104 7.25 2.16 -4.36
CA LYS A 104 6.21 1.85 -3.37
C LYS A 104 6.78 2.00 -1.96
N THR A 105 5.97 2.50 -1.03
CA THR A 105 6.25 2.41 0.41
C THR A 105 4.98 2.24 1.25
N HIS A 106 5.15 1.68 2.44
CA HIS A 106 4.18 1.61 3.52
C HIS A 106 4.66 2.39 4.75
N LEU A 107 5.79 3.11 4.67
CA LEU A 107 6.30 3.88 5.79
C LEU A 107 5.34 5.02 6.15
N PRO A 108 5.06 5.24 7.45
CA PRO A 108 4.40 6.46 7.88
C PRO A 108 5.28 7.67 7.53
N ILE A 109 4.67 8.83 7.36
CA ILE A 109 5.32 9.98 6.72
C ILE A 109 6.62 10.42 7.40
N GLN A 110 6.72 10.28 8.72
CA GLN A 110 7.91 10.62 9.51
C GLN A 110 9.09 9.68 9.28
N LEU A 111 8.84 8.47 8.76
CA LEU A 111 9.86 7.46 8.47
C LEU A 111 10.26 7.42 6.99
N VAL A 112 9.52 8.08 6.10
CA VAL A 112 9.95 8.22 4.69
C VAL A 112 11.29 8.97 4.63
N PRO A 113 12.28 8.50 3.84
CA PRO A 113 13.59 9.14 3.76
C PRO A 113 13.48 10.61 3.42
N ARG A 114 14.23 11.45 4.16
CA ARG A 114 14.16 12.92 4.02
C ARG A 114 14.46 13.41 2.61
N SER A 115 15.29 12.67 1.87
CA SER A 115 15.66 12.97 0.49
C SER A 115 14.44 13.08 -0.44
N PHE A 116 13.35 12.35 -0.20
CA PHE A 116 12.11 12.51 -0.98
C PHE A 116 11.52 13.91 -0.84
N TRP A 117 11.56 14.46 0.37
CA TRP A 117 11.05 15.77 0.72
C TRP A 117 11.97 16.88 0.21
N GLU A 118 13.27 16.72 0.40
CA GLU A 118 14.30 17.67 -0.05
C GLU A 118 14.35 17.78 -1.58
N ALA A 119 14.23 16.66 -2.30
CA ALA A 119 14.14 16.64 -3.76
C ALA A 119 12.79 17.15 -4.30
N GLY A 120 11.79 17.31 -3.42
CA GLY A 120 10.44 17.76 -3.81
C GLY A 120 9.71 16.77 -4.71
N CYS A 121 9.87 15.47 -4.43
CA CYS A 121 9.25 14.37 -5.18
C CYS A 121 7.72 14.46 -5.15
N LYS A 122 7.07 13.96 -6.20
CA LYS A 122 5.62 13.76 -6.17
C LYS A 122 5.30 12.53 -5.33
N VAL A 123 4.21 12.59 -4.57
CA VAL A 123 3.67 11.45 -3.81
C VAL A 123 2.21 11.25 -4.15
N ILE A 124 1.81 10.02 -4.40
CA ILE A 124 0.40 9.61 -4.40
C ILE A 124 0.17 8.81 -3.13
N TYR A 125 -0.72 9.31 -2.28
CA TYR A 125 -1.14 8.64 -1.07
C TYR A 125 -2.56 8.10 -1.22
N MET A 126 -2.74 6.80 -1.06
CA MET A 126 -4.06 6.16 -1.06
C MET A 126 -4.47 5.77 0.36
N ALA A 127 -5.60 6.32 0.81
CA ALA A 127 -6.28 5.92 2.04
C ALA A 127 -7.43 4.95 1.72
N ARG A 128 -7.79 4.14 2.70
CA ARG A 128 -8.97 3.28 2.69
C ARG A 128 -9.57 3.28 4.09
N ASN A 129 -10.88 3.13 4.19
CA ASN A 129 -11.55 3.05 5.47
C ASN A 129 -10.94 1.95 6.36
N PRO A 130 -10.82 2.20 7.67
CA PRO A 130 -10.02 1.34 8.53
C PRO A 130 -10.68 -0.02 8.78
N LYS A 131 -12.01 -0.13 8.72
CA LYS A 131 -12.74 -1.39 8.92
C LYS A 131 -12.47 -2.38 7.78
N ASP A 132 -12.56 -1.96 6.52
CA ASP A 132 -12.17 -2.82 5.39
C ASP A 132 -10.66 -3.06 5.35
N THR A 133 -9.87 -2.08 5.79
CA THR A 133 -8.41 -2.20 5.86
C THR A 133 -8.01 -3.33 6.80
N VAL A 134 -8.52 -3.35 8.04
CA VAL A 134 -8.16 -4.39 9.02
C VAL A 134 -8.62 -5.78 8.59
N VAL A 135 -9.81 -5.91 7.97
CA VAL A 135 -10.25 -7.19 7.38
C VAL A 135 -9.27 -7.63 6.30
N SER A 136 -8.94 -6.74 5.36
CA SER A 136 -8.01 -7.09 4.29
C SER A 136 -6.60 -7.40 4.79
N TYR A 137 -6.19 -6.82 5.92
CA TYR A 137 -4.88 -7.05 6.53
C TYR A 137 -4.84 -8.38 7.26
N TYR A 138 -5.90 -8.73 7.99
CA TYR A 138 -6.03 -10.03 8.64
C TYR A 138 -5.85 -11.20 7.65
N PHE A 139 -6.56 -11.19 6.52
CA PHE A 139 -6.40 -12.22 5.50
C PHE A 139 -5.03 -12.20 4.81
N PHE A 140 -4.43 -11.01 4.68
CA PHE A 140 -3.08 -10.91 4.13
C PHE A 140 -2.03 -11.53 5.04
N ASP A 141 -2.11 -11.30 6.35
CA ASP A 141 -1.15 -11.88 7.29
C ASP A 141 -1.37 -13.39 7.51
N ARG A 142 -2.61 -13.88 7.31
CA ARG A 142 -2.88 -15.33 7.24
C ARG A 142 -2.14 -16.00 6.09
N MET A 143 -2.16 -15.42 4.88
CA MET A 143 -1.44 -15.98 3.74
C MET A 143 0.05 -15.63 3.71
N ASN A 144 0.46 -14.46 4.21
CA ASN A 144 1.84 -13.98 4.11
C ASN A 144 2.70 -14.49 5.27
N LEU A 145 3.48 -15.53 5.00
CA LEU A 145 4.29 -16.24 5.98
C LEU A 145 5.54 -15.46 6.45
N THR A 146 5.76 -14.26 5.90
CA THR A 146 6.83 -13.35 6.37
C THR A 146 6.38 -12.46 7.53
N GLN A 147 5.07 -12.31 7.76
CA GLN A 147 4.53 -11.46 8.81
C GLN A 147 4.31 -12.25 10.10
N PRO A 148 4.24 -11.58 11.28
CA PRO A 148 3.89 -12.23 12.54
C PRO A 148 2.61 -13.07 12.43
N GLU A 149 2.46 -14.05 13.33
CA GLU A 149 1.24 -14.86 13.35
C GLU A 149 0.02 -13.97 13.66
N PRO A 150 -1.01 -13.94 12.79
CA PRO A 150 -2.15 -13.06 12.98
C PRO A 150 -2.93 -13.37 14.27
N GLY A 151 -3.07 -14.65 14.62
CA GLY A 151 -3.91 -15.10 15.72
C GLY A 151 -5.40 -15.10 15.36
N THR A 152 -6.26 -15.00 16.37
CA THR A 152 -7.71 -14.91 16.14
C THR A 152 -8.10 -13.54 15.58
N TRP A 153 -9.29 -13.45 14.98
CA TRP A 153 -9.84 -12.19 14.51
C TRP A 153 -9.88 -11.11 15.61
N GLN A 154 -10.37 -11.46 16.80
CA GLN A 154 -10.49 -10.52 17.92
C GLN A 154 -9.12 -9.95 18.34
N GLN A 155 -8.12 -10.83 18.47
CA GLN A 155 -6.75 -10.42 18.81
C GLN A 155 -6.15 -9.51 17.72
N TYR A 156 -6.42 -9.81 16.46
CA TYR A 156 -5.92 -9.02 15.35
C TYR A 156 -6.58 -7.63 15.28
N LEU A 157 -7.89 -7.56 15.50
CA LEU A 157 -8.64 -6.31 15.58
C LEU A 157 -8.12 -5.41 16.72
N GLU A 158 -7.87 -5.99 17.90
CA GLU A 158 -7.29 -5.26 19.04
C GLU A 158 -5.88 -4.73 18.72
N LYS A 159 -5.01 -5.55 18.12
CA LYS A 159 -3.68 -5.12 17.65
C LYS A 159 -3.78 -3.98 16.63
N PHE A 160 -4.74 -4.03 15.72
CA PHE A 160 -4.97 -2.96 14.74
C PHE A 160 -5.39 -1.65 15.44
N MET A 161 -6.39 -1.72 16.32
CA MET A 161 -6.89 -0.55 17.05
C MET A 161 -5.82 0.12 17.92
N THR A 162 -4.92 -0.69 18.48
CA THR A 162 -3.82 -0.21 19.34
C THR A 162 -2.52 0.09 18.58
N GLY A 163 -2.51 -0.04 17.25
CA GLY A 163 -1.34 0.28 16.41
C GLY A 163 -0.16 -0.67 16.56
N GLN A 164 -0.40 -1.92 16.95
CA GLN A 164 0.61 -2.95 17.20
C GLN A 164 0.93 -3.83 15.98
N LEU A 165 0.22 -3.65 14.86
CA LEU A 165 0.53 -4.31 13.60
C LEU A 165 1.72 -3.64 12.89
N GLY A 166 2.31 -4.32 11.90
CA GLY A 166 3.39 -3.75 11.09
C GLY A 166 3.00 -2.38 10.50
N TRP A 167 3.98 -1.47 10.45
CA TRP A 167 3.81 -0.07 10.05
C TRP A 167 2.94 0.79 11.00
N GLY A 168 2.49 0.22 12.11
CA GLY A 168 1.93 0.93 13.25
C GLY A 168 0.46 1.32 13.13
N SER A 169 0.13 2.43 13.78
CA SER A 169 -1.22 3.00 13.87
C SER A 169 -1.72 3.47 12.50
N TRP A 170 -2.80 2.85 12.00
CA TRP A 170 -3.49 3.32 10.81
C TRP A 170 -3.92 4.79 10.95
N TYR A 171 -4.38 5.19 12.14
CA TYR A 171 -4.86 6.54 12.44
C TYR A 171 -3.76 7.58 12.25
N ASP A 172 -2.59 7.35 12.86
CA ASP A 172 -1.46 8.28 12.74
C ASP A 172 -0.90 8.28 11.32
N HIS A 173 -0.92 7.12 10.66
CA HIS A 173 -0.49 7.00 9.27
C HIS A 173 -1.34 7.87 8.34
N VAL A 174 -2.68 7.73 8.35
CA VAL A 174 -3.56 8.52 7.48
C VAL A 174 -3.54 10.01 7.84
N LYS A 175 -3.47 10.36 9.14
CA LYS A 175 -3.40 11.75 9.60
C LYS A 175 -2.08 12.42 9.21
N GLY A 176 -0.96 11.72 9.30
CA GLY A 176 0.36 12.24 8.93
C GLY A 176 0.40 12.70 7.47
N TYR A 177 0.05 11.80 6.55
CA TYR A 177 -0.03 12.15 5.12
C TYR A 177 -1.10 13.19 4.82
N TRP A 178 -2.24 13.17 5.53
CA TRP A 178 -3.28 14.16 5.35
C TRP A 178 -2.79 15.55 5.72
N ARG A 179 -2.20 15.75 6.90
CA ARG A 179 -1.70 17.06 7.35
C ARG A 179 -0.64 17.61 6.40
N GLU A 180 0.31 16.77 6.00
CA GLU A 180 1.44 17.18 5.18
C GLU A 180 1.08 17.44 3.70
N ARG A 181 -0.10 17.01 3.23
CA ARG A 181 -0.54 17.29 1.85
C ARG A 181 -0.62 18.78 1.52
N GLN A 182 -0.72 19.63 2.53
CA GLN A 182 -0.72 21.10 2.38
C GLN A 182 0.69 21.67 2.16
N ASN A 183 1.72 20.97 2.65
CA ASN A 183 3.11 21.44 2.66
C ASN A 183 4.00 20.70 1.65
N LYS A 184 3.55 19.55 1.16
CA LYS A 184 4.29 18.65 0.26
C LYS A 184 3.45 18.35 -0.99
N LYS A 185 4.09 17.91 -2.07
CA LYS A 185 3.42 17.51 -3.32
C LYS A 185 2.76 16.14 -3.17
N ILE A 186 1.70 16.06 -2.36
CA ILE A 186 0.98 14.82 -2.09
C ILE A 186 -0.41 14.90 -2.73
N LEU A 187 -0.68 14.03 -3.70
CA LEU A 187 -2.04 13.72 -4.14
C LEU A 187 -2.63 12.70 -3.18
N TYR A 188 -3.60 13.13 -2.37
CA TYR A 188 -4.34 12.26 -1.45
C TYR A 188 -5.63 11.77 -2.13
N ILE A 189 -5.75 10.45 -2.29
CA ILE A 189 -6.90 9.77 -2.89
C ILE A 189 -7.47 8.70 -1.94
N PHE A 190 -8.69 8.27 -2.22
CA PHE A 190 -9.42 7.30 -1.41
C PHE A 190 -9.77 6.08 -2.24
N PHE A 191 -9.65 4.90 -1.63
CA PHE A 191 -10.01 3.65 -2.28
C PHE A 191 -11.49 3.64 -2.66
N GLU A 192 -12.32 4.20 -1.79
CA GLU A 192 -13.77 4.33 -1.97
C GLU A 192 -14.10 5.23 -3.16
N ASP A 193 -13.37 6.34 -3.33
CA ASP A 193 -13.50 7.23 -4.48
C ASP A 193 -13.13 6.54 -5.79
N MET A 194 -12.06 5.74 -5.78
CA MET A 194 -11.62 5.00 -6.95
C MET A 194 -12.57 3.84 -7.30
N LYS A 195 -13.30 3.31 -6.31
CA LYS A 195 -14.37 2.32 -6.52
C LYS A 195 -15.65 2.95 -7.06
N GLU A 196 -16.01 4.13 -6.59
CA GLU A 196 -17.22 4.85 -7.00
C GLU A 196 -17.08 5.41 -8.42
N ASP A 197 -15.97 6.10 -8.70
CA ASP A 197 -15.73 6.75 -9.99
C ASP A 197 -14.25 6.58 -10.41
N PRO A 198 -13.88 5.40 -10.95
CA PRO A 198 -12.50 5.15 -11.38
C PRO A 198 -12.06 6.08 -12.50
N VAL A 199 -12.97 6.55 -13.36
CA VAL A 199 -12.66 7.49 -14.45
C VAL A 199 -12.17 8.83 -13.87
N ARG A 200 -12.90 9.37 -12.90
CA ARG A 200 -12.53 10.61 -12.20
C ARG A 200 -11.16 10.48 -11.53
N GLU A 201 -10.91 9.38 -10.81
CA GLU A 201 -9.65 9.20 -10.10
C GLU A 201 -8.46 8.98 -11.05
N VAL A 202 -8.64 8.24 -12.16
CA VAL A 202 -7.60 8.09 -13.20
C VAL A 202 -7.26 9.45 -13.83
N ILE A 203 -8.26 10.31 -14.10
CA ILE A 203 -8.04 11.68 -14.60
C ILE A 203 -7.23 12.49 -13.59
N ARG A 204 -7.61 12.47 -12.31
CA ARG A 204 -6.91 13.20 -11.23
C ARG A 204 -5.45 12.75 -11.11
N ILE A 205 -5.19 11.44 -11.16
CA ILE A 205 -3.84 10.88 -11.11
C ILE A 205 -3.05 11.32 -12.36
N ALA A 206 -3.63 11.22 -13.56
CA ALA A 206 -2.95 11.63 -14.79
C ALA A 206 -2.57 13.11 -14.79
N GLN A 207 -3.50 13.99 -14.37
CA GLN A 207 -3.25 15.42 -14.21
C GLN A 207 -2.13 15.71 -13.20
N PHE A 208 -2.15 15.04 -12.05
CA PHE A 208 -1.09 15.17 -11.05
C PHE A 208 0.28 14.72 -11.59
N LEU A 209 0.31 13.68 -12.43
CA LEU A 209 1.52 13.23 -13.12
C LEU A 209 1.93 14.13 -14.29
N GLY A 210 1.11 15.11 -14.67
CA GLY A 210 1.37 15.99 -15.81
C GLY A 210 1.13 15.32 -17.17
N LYS A 211 0.25 14.31 -17.20
CA LYS A 211 -0.14 13.57 -18.40
C LYS A 211 -1.53 14.01 -18.86
N GLN A 212 -1.67 14.22 -20.17
CA GLN A 212 -2.96 14.45 -20.82
C GLN A 212 -3.33 13.19 -21.60
N LEU A 213 -4.46 12.59 -21.26
CA LEU A 213 -4.93 11.34 -21.87
C LEU A 213 -6.26 11.59 -22.57
N SER A 214 -6.47 10.94 -23.71
CA SER A 214 -7.78 10.94 -24.37
C SER A 214 -8.81 10.20 -23.51
N LYS A 215 -10.10 10.48 -23.73
CA LYS A 215 -11.19 9.74 -23.09
C LYS A 215 -11.06 8.22 -23.33
N SER A 216 -10.79 7.81 -24.57
CA SER A 216 -10.61 6.40 -24.90
C SER A 216 -9.44 5.75 -24.15
N MET A 217 -8.36 6.50 -23.92
CA MET A 217 -7.23 6.02 -23.13
C MET A 217 -7.61 5.86 -21.66
N ILE A 218 -8.32 6.84 -21.09
CA ILE A 218 -8.81 6.77 -19.71
C ILE A 218 -9.72 5.55 -19.53
N ASP A 219 -10.71 5.36 -20.42
CA ASP A 219 -11.62 4.23 -20.41
C ASP A 219 -10.86 2.89 -20.49
N HIS A 220 -9.82 2.83 -21.34
CA HIS A 220 -8.95 1.66 -21.45
C HIS A 220 -8.18 1.37 -20.16
N ILE A 221 -7.57 2.39 -19.53
CA ILE A 221 -6.83 2.24 -18.27
C ILE A 221 -7.78 1.75 -17.16
N VAL A 222 -8.98 2.32 -17.06
CA VAL A 222 -10.01 1.89 -16.11
C VAL A 222 -10.36 0.41 -16.31
N GLN A 223 -10.54 -0.02 -17.56
CA GLN A 223 -10.83 -1.43 -17.87
C GLN A 223 -9.67 -2.35 -17.47
N MET A 224 -8.43 -2.00 -17.82
CA MET A 224 -7.26 -2.85 -17.57
C MET A 224 -6.87 -2.92 -16.09
N THR A 225 -7.24 -1.90 -15.32
CA THR A 225 -6.98 -1.82 -13.87
C THR A 225 -8.21 -2.17 -13.03
N ALA A 226 -9.29 -2.61 -13.64
CA ALA A 226 -10.43 -3.15 -12.91
C ALA A 226 -10.02 -4.38 -12.09
N PHE A 227 -10.67 -4.60 -10.94
CA PHE A 227 -10.35 -5.71 -10.04
C PHE A 227 -10.33 -7.08 -10.76
N SER A 228 -11.32 -7.35 -11.61
CA SER A 228 -11.40 -8.59 -12.39
C SER A 228 -10.21 -8.74 -13.35
N ALA A 229 -9.82 -7.68 -14.06
CA ALA A 229 -8.68 -7.69 -14.97
C ALA A 229 -7.36 -7.90 -14.23
N MET A 230 -7.18 -7.23 -13.08
CA MET A 230 -5.98 -7.37 -12.26
C MET A 230 -5.89 -8.72 -11.56
N ARG A 231 -7.02 -9.33 -11.18
CA ARG A 231 -7.08 -10.67 -10.58
C ARG A 231 -6.56 -11.75 -11.53
N GLU A 232 -6.86 -11.63 -12.82
CA GLU A 232 -6.39 -12.55 -13.86
C GLU A 232 -4.97 -12.21 -14.39
N ASN A 233 -4.41 -11.05 -14.01
CA ASN A 233 -3.09 -10.63 -14.48
C ASN A 233 -1.98 -11.17 -13.56
N PRO A 234 -1.15 -12.15 -13.98
CA PRO A 234 -0.06 -12.68 -13.16
C PRO A 234 1.00 -11.62 -12.79
N MET A 235 1.08 -10.53 -13.57
CA MET A 235 2.00 -9.42 -13.28
C MET A 235 1.46 -8.45 -12.21
N ALA A 236 0.22 -8.62 -11.75
CA ALA A 236 -0.43 -7.77 -10.76
C ALA A 236 -1.00 -8.53 -9.55
N ASN A 237 -1.43 -9.78 -9.72
CA ASN A 237 -2.10 -10.56 -8.67
C ASN A 237 -1.15 -11.25 -7.68
N TYR A 238 0.17 -11.06 -7.82
CA TYR A 238 1.20 -11.71 -7.01
C TYR A 238 1.24 -13.25 -7.12
N SER A 239 0.68 -13.87 -8.16
CA SER A 239 0.76 -15.33 -8.37
C SER A 239 2.19 -15.83 -8.58
N THR A 240 3.11 -14.96 -8.98
CA THR A 240 4.54 -15.30 -9.17
C THR A 240 5.32 -15.41 -7.85
N ILE A 241 4.75 -15.04 -6.71
CA ILE A 241 5.38 -15.20 -5.40
C ILE A 241 5.32 -16.68 -5.00
N PRO A 242 6.42 -17.31 -4.55
CA PRO A 242 6.40 -18.71 -4.11
C PRO A 242 5.36 -18.99 -3.01
N ASP A 243 4.77 -20.19 -3.01
CA ASP A 243 3.83 -20.62 -1.95
C ASP A 243 4.49 -20.70 -0.57
N THR A 244 5.82 -20.83 -0.51
CA THR A 244 6.60 -20.74 0.73
C THR A 244 6.57 -19.35 1.35
N ILE A 245 6.18 -18.32 0.59
CA ILE A 245 6.03 -16.94 1.07
C ILE A 245 4.54 -16.61 1.21
N PHE A 246 3.72 -16.92 0.20
CA PHE A 246 2.28 -16.68 0.20
C PHE A 246 1.51 -18.02 0.18
N ASP A 247 1.00 -18.44 1.33
CA ASP A 247 0.09 -19.59 1.44
C ASP A 247 -1.28 -19.25 0.84
N ARG A 248 -1.46 -19.62 -0.42
CA ARG A 248 -2.70 -19.39 -1.17
C ARG A 248 -3.85 -20.28 -0.73
N THR A 249 -3.60 -21.31 0.08
CA THR A 249 -4.66 -22.11 0.67
C THR A 249 -5.38 -21.36 1.80
N ALA A 250 -4.70 -20.41 2.44
CA ALA A 250 -5.26 -19.59 3.51
C ALA A 250 -6.06 -18.37 3.01
N SER A 251 -5.58 -17.70 1.95
CA SER A 251 -6.26 -16.58 1.29
C SER A 251 -5.59 -16.24 -0.05
N GLU A 252 -6.30 -15.49 -0.91
CA GLU A 252 -5.73 -14.90 -2.12
C GLU A 252 -5.32 -13.43 -1.90
N PHE A 253 -4.33 -12.95 -2.66
CA PHE A 253 -3.92 -11.54 -2.64
C PHE A 253 -5.04 -10.62 -3.18
N MET A 254 -5.62 -10.98 -4.33
CA MET A 254 -6.78 -10.33 -4.94
C MET A 254 -8.07 -10.93 -4.38
N ARG A 255 -8.38 -10.63 -3.11
CA ARG A 255 -9.45 -11.31 -2.35
C ARG A 255 -10.88 -10.94 -2.77
N LYS A 256 -11.27 -9.67 -2.64
CA LYS A 256 -12.63 -9.18 -2.99
C LYS A 256 -12.64 -7.84 -3.73
N GLY A 257 -11.80 -6.88 -3.31
CA GLY A 257 -11.69 -5.59 -4.01
C GLY A 257 -12.94 -4.71 -3.91
N GLU A 258 -13.65 -4.78 -2.79
CA GLU A 258 -14.92 -4.10 -2.53
C GLU A 258 -14.84 -3.13 -1.33
N VAL A 259 -15.82 -2.23 -1.24
CA VAL A 259 -16.07 -1.37 -0.08
C VAL A 259 -17.21 -1.98 0.72
N GLY A 260 -17.07 -2.06 2.04
CA GLY A 260 -18.11 -2.54 2.95
C GLY A 260 -18.04 -4.02 3.30
N ASP A 261 -17.00 -4.75 2.91
CA ASP A 261 -16.84 -6.17 3.27
C ASP A 261 -16.63 -6.37 4.77
N TRP A 262 -16.21 -5.33 5.49
CA TRP A 262 -16.14 -5.32 6.94
C TRP A 262 -17.46 -5.72 7.62
N LYS A 263 -18.61 -5.44 7.02
CA LYS A 263 -19.94 -5.84 7.54
C LYS A 263 -20.12 -7.36 7.66
N ASN A 264 -19.32 -8.14 6.92
CA ASN A 264 -19.34 -9.60 6.97
C ASN A 264 -18.42 -10.19 8.07
N HIS A 265 -17.67 -9.35 8.79
CA HIS A 265 -16.60 -9.78 9.70
C HIS A 265 -16.77 -9.21 11.11
N PHE A 266 -17.23 -7.97 11.21
CA PHE A 266 -17.51 -7.33 12.50
C PHE A 266 -18.85 -7.84 13.05
N ASN A 267 -18.85 -8.26 14.31
CA ASN A 267 -20.10 -8.35 15.06
C ASN A 267 -20.52 -6.95 15.59
N ALA A 268 -21.74 -6.84 16.12
CA ALA A 268 -22.28 -5.55 16.55
C ALA A 268 -21.49 -4.90 17.70
N GLU A 269 -20.94 -5.70 18.62
CA GLU A 269 -20.15 -5.20 19.75
C GLU A 269 -18.77 -4.69 19.28
N GLU A 270 -18.10 -5.46 18.42
CA GLU A 270 -16.85 -5.08 17.77
C GLU A 270 -17.02 -3.79 16.96
N ASP A 271 -18.12 -3.66 16.22
CA ASP A 271 -18.41 -2.49 15.39
C ASP A 271 -18.59 -1.22 16.22
N ALA A 272 -19.39 -1.31 17.29
CA ALA A 272 -19.64 -0.20 18.20
C ALA A 272 -18.36 0.24 18.94
N ALA A 273 -17.59 -0.71 19.46
CA ALA A 273 -16.32 -0.42 20.13
C ALA A 273 -15.29 0.20 19.18
N PHE A 274 -15.25 -0.29 17.94
CA PHE A 274 -14.39 0.28 16.90
C PHE A 274 -14.80 1.71 16.56
N GLU A 275 -16.10 1.98 16.40
CA GLU A 275 -16.62 3.31 16.06
C GLU A 275 -16.32 4.33 17.16
N GLU A 276 -16.55 3.98 18.44
CA GLU A 276 -16.19 4.84 19.57
C GLU A 276 -14.69 5.19 19.55
N HIS A 277 -13.85 4.17 19.36
CA HIS A 277 -12.41 4.33 19.30
C HIS A 277 -11.97 5.20 18.11
N TYR A 278 -12.55 4.96 16.93
CA TYR A 278 -12.29 5.72 15.71
C TYR A 278 -12.66 7.20 15.88
N CYS A 279 -13.86 7.48 16.37
CA CYS A 279 -14.34 8.83 16.61
C CYS A 279 -13.40 9.60 17.55
N ARG A 280 -12.94 8.95 18.63
CA ARG A 280 -11.98 9.54 19.56
C ARG A 280 -10.64 9.84 18.90
N LEU A 281 -10.06 8.91 18.13
CA LEU A 281 -8.73 9.08 17.53
C LEU A 281 -8.70 10.00 16.31
N MET A 282 -9.82 10.18 15.63
CA MET A 282 -9.94 11.01 14.42
C MET A 282 -10.54 12.39 14.67
N ALA A 283 -10.99 12.69 15.89
CA ALA A 283 -11.64 13.96 16.25
C ALA A 283 -10.79 15.20 15.91
N ASP A 284 -9.46 15.11 16.01
CA ASP A 284 -8.52 16.20 15.75
C ASP A 284 -8.13 16.35 14.27
N CYS A 285 -8.64 15.49 13.39
CA CYS A 285 -8.30 15.46 11.99
C CYS A 285 -9.42 14.80 11.17
N PRO A 286 -10.52 15.54 10.88
CA PRO A 286 -11.65 15.00 10.14
C PRO A 286 -11.28 14.79 8.67
N ILE A 287 -10.83 13.57 8.35
CA ILE A 287 -10.61 13.10 6.97
C ILE A 287 -11.96 12.55 6.46
N PRO A 288 -12.41 12.88 5.24
CA PRO A 288 -13.73 12.47 4.71
C PRO A 288 -13.74 10.99 4.27
N ILE A 289 -13.52 10.07 5.21
CA ILE A 289 -13.49 8.63 4.97
C ILE A 289 -14.92 8.09 4.93
N ARG A 290 -15.23 7.30 3.91
CA ARG A 290 -16.52 6.62 3.75
C ARG A 290 -16.39 5.15 4.12
N PHE A 291 -17.34 4.63 4.89
CA PHE A 291 -17.39 3.20 5.27
C PHE A 291 -18.27 2.36 4.33
N THR A 292 -18.93 3.01 3.36
CA THR A 292 -19.85 2.45 2.36
C THR A 292 -19.73 3.20 1.05
#